data_AF-A0AAV1JG95-F1
#
_entry.id   AF-A0AAV1JG95-F1
#
_cell.length_a   1.000
_cell.length_b   1.000
_cell.length_c   1.000
_cell.angle_alpha   90.00
_cell.angle_beta   90.00
_cell.angle_gamma   90.00
#
_symmetry.space_group_name_H-M   'P 1'
#
loop_
_entity.id
_entity.type
_entity.pdbx_description
1 polymer ?
#
loop_
_entity_poly.entity_id
_entity_poly.type
_entity_poly.pdbx_seq_one_letter_code
_entity_poly.pdbx_strand_id
1 'polypeptide(L)'
;MFNQHIRITALAGNDDVKRQLVKSGIIPIIVSVLTRHSSNPTSVALTLKCIAALALREPEHSVQFIESGAAEAIVECLKVHQENPQVQKNGCWAIRNIVARRRDLNTKFHELGIESILNRSYELFSKDFGFDIKSALRDLECNVKLDEQWTGKGIQLEH
;
A
#
# COMPACT_ATOMS: atom_id res chain seq x y z
N MET A 1 0.46 -7.24 31.27
CA MET A 1 -0.40 -6.54 30.27
C MET A 1 0.47 -5.58 29.48
N PHE A 2 0.26 -5.49 28.16
CA PHE A 2 0.94 -4.60 27.21
C PHE A 2 2.44 -4.86 26.94
N ASN A 3 2.74 -5.79 26.02
CA ASN A 3 3.87 -5.68 25.07
C ASN A 3 3.82 -6.78 23.98
N GLN A 4 2.65 -6.97 23.35
CA GLN A 4 2.51 -7.79 22.13
C GLN A 4 2.08 -6.94 20.91
N HIS A 5 2.37 -5.64 20.91
CA HIS A 5 2.21 -4.83 19.70
C HIS A 5 3.29 -5.21 18.68
N ILE A 6 2.92 -6.11 17.76
CA ILE A 6 3.39 -6.18 16.38
C ILE A 6 4.91 -6.34 16.24
N ARG A 7 5.42 -7.53 16.60
CA ARG A 7 6.73 -8.03 16.14
C ARG A 7 6.69 -8.62 14.71
N ILE A 8 5.50 -8.66 14.09
CA ILE A 8 5.30 -9.22 12.74
C ILE A 8 6.13 -8.46 11.69
N THR A 9 6.29 -7.14 11.84
CA THR A 9 7.06 -6.33 10.86
C THR A 9 8.56 -6.61 10.90
N ALA A 10 9.12 -7.03 12.04
CA ALA A 10 10.53 -7.42 12.13
C ALA A 10 10.78 -8.83 11.57
N LEU A 11 9.78 -9.71 11.65
CA LEU A 11 9.84 -11.09 11.14
C LEU A 11 9.51 -11.20 9.65
N ALA A 12 8.74 -10.26 9.09
CA ALA A 12 8.35 -10.24 7.68
C ALA A 12 9.49 -9.93 6.69
N GLY A 13 10.70 -9.62 7.17
CA GLY A 13 11.90 -9.55 6.33
C GLY A 13 12.37 -10.92 5.83
N ASN A 14 11.97 -12.00 6.50
CA ASN A 14 12.24 -13.36 6.08
C ASN A 14 11.02 -13.92 5.32
N ASP A 15 11.20 -14.20 4.03
CA ASP A 15 10.15 -14.68 3.14
C ASP A 15 9.54 -16.01 3.64
N ASP A 16 10.32 -16.87 4.30
CA ASP A 16 9.83 -18.14 4.83
C ASP A 16 8.89 -17.95 6.03
N VAL A 17 9.16 -16.96 6.89
CA VAL A 17 8.29 -16.65 8.02
C VAL A 17 6.97 -16.07 7.52
N LYS A 18 7.00 -15.22 6.48
CA LYS A 18 5.77 -14.71 5.85
C LYS A 18 4.92 -15.85 5.32
N ARG A 19 5.51 -16.80 4.58
CA ARG A 19 4.79 -17.95 4.03
C ARG A 19 4.21 -18.85 5.13
N GLN A 20 4.93 -19.06 6.22
CA GLN A 20 4.42 -19.83 7.37
C GLN A 20 3.20 -19.14 8.03
N LEU A 21 3.26 -17.82 8.22
CA LEU A 21 2.14 -17.05 8.75
C LEU A 21 0.92 -17.08 7.82
N VAL A 22 1.13 -16.99 6.51
CA VAL A 22 0.02 -17.09 5.55
C VAL A 22 -0.57 -18.50 5.53
N LYS A 23 0.27 -19.54 5.59
CA LYS A 23 -0.17 -20.93 5.74
C LYS A 23 -1.00 -21.17 7.01
N SER A 24 -0.78 -20.39 8.07
CA SER A 24 -1.59 -20.46 9.29
C SER A 24 -2.94 -19.73 9.20
N GLY A 25 -3.30 -19.18 8.03
CA GLY A 25 -4.57 -18.50 7.82
C GLY A 25 -4.63 -17.07 8.37
N ILE A 26 -3.50 -16.37 8.48
CA ILE A 26 -3.46 -15.02 9.08
C ILE A 26 -4.15 -13.95 8.22
N ILE A 27 -4.27 -14.14 6.91
CA ILE A 27 -4.74 -13.11 5.97
C ILE A 27 -6.18 -12.64 6.28
N PRO A 28 -7.19 -13.54 6.39
CA PRO A 28 -8.55 -13.13 6.76
C PRO A 28 -8.60 -12.40 8.11
N ILE A 29 -7.75 -12.79 9.06
CA ILE A 29 -7.67 -12.16 10.38
C ILE A 29 -7.16 -10.72 10.24
N ILE A 30 -6.11 -10.49 9.44
CA ILE A 30 -5.57 -9.14 9.18
C ILE A 30 -6.63 -8.25 8.53
N VAL A 31 -7.37 -8.75 7.54
CA VAL A 31 -8.45 -7.97 6.90
C VAL A 31 -9.59 -7.70 7.89
N SER A 32 -9.94 -8.66 8.74
CA SER A 32 -10.92 -8.46 9.82
C SER A 32 -10.47 -7.39 10.83
N VAL A 33 -9.18 -7.35 11.19
CA VAL A 33 -8.63 -6.31 12.06
C VAL A 33 -8.70 -4.94 11.38
N LEU A 34 -8.37 -4.85 10.09
CA LEU A 34 -8.45 -3.60 9.32
C LEU A 34 -9.87 -3.05 9.28
N THR A 35 -10.87 -3.91 9.04
CA THR A 35 -12.28 -3.52 8.96
C THR A 35 -12.87 -3.17 10.34
N ARG A 36 -12.56 -3.96 11.39
CA ARG A 36 -13.08 -3.75 12.74
C ARG A 36 -12.51 -2.50 13.43
N HIS A 37 -11.25 -2.18 13.15
CA HIS A 37 -10.56 -1.03 13.74
C HIS A 37 -10.39 0.13 12.75
N SER A 38 -11.24 0.20 11.72
CA SER A 38 -11.18 1.20 10.66
C SER A 38 -11.28 2.64 11.15
N SER A 39 -11.84 2.89 12.34
CA SER A 39 -11.91 4.24 12.93
C SER A 39 -10.63 4.67 13.65
N ASN A 40 -9.72 3.75 14.00
CA ASN A 40 -8.48 4.07 14.70
C ASN A 40 -7.30 4.19 13.72
N PRO A 41 -6.80 5.41 13.44
CA PRO A 41 -5.77 5.63 12.44
C PRO A 41 -4.45 4.90 12.75
N THR A 42 -4.10 4.74 14.03
CA THR A 42 -2.87 4.03 14.42
C THR A 42 -2.99 2.53 14.12
N SER A 43 -4.11 1.91 14.47
CA SER A 43 -4.37 0.51 14.17
C SER A 43 -4.41 0.26 12.67
N VAL A 44 -5.10 1.13 11.92
CA VAL A 44 -5.18 1.08 10.45
C VAL A 44 -3.78 1.18 9.84
N ALA A 45 -2.99 2.19 10.21
CA ALA A 45 -1.66 2.38 9.65
C ALA A 45 -0.74 1.18 9.90
N LEU A 46 -0.78 0.60 11.11
CA LEU A 46 0.02 -0.60 11.44
C LEU A 46 -0.44 -1.83 10.65
N THR A 47 -1.74 -1.98 10.46
CA THR A 47 -2.32 -3.11 9.72
C THR A 47 -1.98 -3.02 8.24
N LEU A 48 -2.10 -1.83 7.62
CA LEU A 48 -1.67 -1.58 6.25
C LEU A 48 -0.18 -1.85 6.04
N LYS A 49 0.66 -1.46 7.01
CA LYS A 49 2.09 -1.78 6.97
C LYS A 49 2.34 -3.30 7.03
N CYS A 50 1.55 -4.04 7.80
CA CYS A 50 1.62 -5.50 7.85
C CYS A 50 1.22 -6.13 6.51
N ILE A 51 0.15 -5.65 5.88
CA ILE A 51 -0.29 -6.10 4.54
C ILE A 51 0.82 -5.84 3.53
N ALA A 52 1.38 -4.63 3.51
CA ALA A 52 2.49 -4.28 2.62
C ALA A 52 3.69 -5.23 2.79
N ALA A 53 4.05 -5.58 4.03
CA ALA A 53 5.16 -6.48 4.30
C ALA A 53 4.87 -7.93 3.84
N LEU A 54 3.65 -8.42 4.07
CA LEU A 54 3.25 -9.78 3.69
C LEU A 54 3.09 -9.97 2.18
N ALA A 55 2.63 -8.94 1.45
CA ALA A 55 2.51 -8.96 0.00
C ALA A 55 3.86 -8.77 -0.73
N LEU A 56 4.87 -8.21 -0.05
CA LEU A 56 6.17 -7.91 -0.66
C LEU A 56 6.85 -9.20 -1.17
N ARG A 57 7.03 -9.27 -2.50
CA ARG A 57 7.65 -10.39 -3.24
C ARG A 57 6.88 -11.72 -3.16
N GLU A 58 5.60 -11.70 -2.76
CA GLU A 58 4.79 -12.92 -2.60
C GLU A 58 3.46 -12.77 -3.38
N PRO A 59 3.44 -13.05 -4.70
CA PRO A 59 2.25 -12.84 -5.53
C PRO A 59 1.05 -13.73 -5.12
N GLU A 60 1.30 -14.91 -4.54
CA GLU A 60 0.25 -15.79 -4.00
C GLU A 60 -0.44 -15.17 -2.77
N HIS A 61 0.30 -14.43 -1.94
CA HIS A 61 -0.28 -13.70 -0.81
C HIS A 61 -1.17 -12.56 -1.32
N SER A 62 -0.76 -11.87 -2.39
CA SER A 62 -1.57 -10.81 -3.02
C SER A 62 -2.95 -11.31 -3.44
N VAL A 63 -3.04 -12.49 -4.06
CA VAL A 63 -4.32 -13.11 -4.43
C VAL A 63 -5.18 -13.37 -3.20
N GLN A 64 -4.62 -14.02 -2.19
CA GLN A 64 -5.36 -14.33 -0.96
C GLN A 64 -5.87 -13.08 -0.25
N PHE A 65 -5.10 -11.98 -0.27
CA PHE A 65 -5.56 -10.69 0.27
C PHE A 65 -6.76 -10.16 -0.51
N ILE A 66 -6.71 -10.18 -1.85
CA ILE A 66 -7.83 -9.74 -2.69
C ILE A 66 -9.07 -10.61 -2.47
N GLU A 67 -8.91 -11.94 -2.46
CA GLU A 67 -10.00 -12.89 -2.18
C GLU A 67 -10.61 -12.70 -0.78
N SER A 68 -9.82 -12.23 0.17
CA SER A 68 -10.27 -11.92 1.53
C SER A 68 -10.90 -10.52 1.67
N GLY A 69 -11.05 -9.75 0.58
CA GLY A 69 -11.67 -8.42 0.59
C GLY A 69 -10.73 -7.29 1.05
N ALA A 70 -9.41 -7.48 0.94
CA ALA A 70 -8.46 -6.45 1.35
C ALA A 70 -8.57 -5.17 0.51
N ALA A 71 -8.93 -5.25 -0.77
CA ALA A 71 -9.01 -4.08 -1.65
C ALA A 71 -10.07 -3.09 -1.14
N GLU A 72 -11.28 -3.58 -0.86
CA GLU A 72 -12.39 -2.82 -0.30
C GLU A 72 -11.99 -2.19 1.04
N ALA A 73 -11.41 -2.99 1.93
CA ALA A 73 -11.01 -2.54 3.26
C ALA A 73 -9.91 -1.46 3.21
N ILE A 74 -8.92 -1.60 2.33
CA ILE A 74 -7.85 -0.61 2.13
C ILE A 74 -8.45 0.68 1.59
N VAL A 75 -9.26 0.61 0.53
CA VAL A 75 -9.88 1.79 -0.10
C VAL A 75 -10.75 2.55 0.90
N GLU A 76 -11.56 1.84 1.68
CA GLU A 76 -12.41 2.47 2.70
C GLU A 76 -11.57 3.18 3.77
N CYS A 77 -10.50 2.53 4.26
CA CYS A 77 -9.60 3.16 5.23
C CYS A 77 -8.93 4.44 4.68
N LEU A 78 -8.55 4.44 3.41
CA LEU A 78 -8.00 5.63 2.76
C LEU A 78 -9.03 6.76 2.63
N LYS A 79 -10.30 6.44 2.41
CA LYS A 79 -11.42 7.41 2.37
C LYS A 79 -11.77 7.96 3.75
N VAL A 80 -11.70 7.14 4.80
CA VAL A 80 -11.96 7.59 6.18
C VAL A 80 -10.84 8.47 6.70
N HIS A 81 -9.58 8.14 6.39
CA HIS A 81 -8.39 8.82 6.92
C HIS A 81 -7.63 9.60 5.85
N GLN A 82 -8.32 10.44 5.09
CA GLN A 82 -7.74 11.19 3.95
C GLN A 82 -6.61 12.12 4.38
N GLU A 83 -6.72 12.71 5.58
CA GLU A 83 -5.74 13.67 6.10
C GLU A 83 -4.67 13.01 6.99
N ASN A 84 -4.70 11.68 7.17
CA ASN A 84 -3.70 10.98 7.98
C ASN A 84 -2.51 10.52 7.12
N PRO A 85 -1.33 11.13 7.25
CA PRO A 85 -0.19 10.82 6.37
C PRO A 85 0.31 9.38 6.52
N GLN A 86 0.24 8.79 7.72
CA GLN A 86 0.70 7.42 7.97
C GLN A 86 -0.23 6.39 7.33
N VAL A 87 -1.54 6.60 7.42
CA VAL A 87 -2.53 5.74 6.76
C VAL A 87 -2.37 5.81 5.24
N GLN A 88 -2.28 7.01 4.68
CA GLN A 88 -2.12 7.20 3.23
C GLN A 88 -0.83 6.56 2.71
N LYS A 89 0.30 6.82 3.36
CA LYS A 89 1.60 6.26 2.97
C LYS A 89 1.63 4.73 3.04
N ASN A 90 1.16 4.15 4.15
CA ASN A 90 1.15 2.69 4.31
C ASN A 90 0.14 2.02 3.37
N GLY A 91 -0.97 2.68 3.06
CA GLY A 91 -1.93 2.21 2.05
C GLY A 91 -1.31 2.20 0.65
N CYS A 92 -0.57 3.25 0.26
CA CYS A 92 0.18 3.26 -0.99
C CYS A 92 1.15 2.07 -1.09
N TRP A 93 1.89 1.79 -0.01
CA TRP A 93 2.79 0.63 0.04
C TRP A 93 2.06 -0.71 -0.04
N ALA A 94 0.92 -0.85 0.65
CA ALA A 94 0.12 -2.07 0.61
C ALA A 94 -0.39 -2.34 -0.81
N ILE A 95 -1.00 -1.34 -1.45
CA ILE A 95 -1.51 -1.43 -2.82
C ILE A 95 -0.39 -1.77 -3.78
N ARG A 96 0.70 -0.98 -3.77
CA ARG A 96 1.86 -1.18 -4.64
C ARG A 96 2.38 -2.61 -4.54
N ASN A 97 2.56 -3.12 -3.33
CA ASN A 97 3.13 -4.46 -3.13
C ASN A 97 2.15 -5.57 -3.54
N ILE A 98 0.83 -5.37 -3.35
CA ILE A 98 -0.20 -6.31 -3.83
C ILE A 98 -0.14 -6.43 -5.36
N VAL A 99 -0.08 -5.30 -6.07
CA VAL A 99 -0.23 -5.28 -7.52
C VAL A 99 1.07 -5.42 -8.32
N ALA A 100 2.24 -5.11 -7.72
CA ALA A 100 3.52 -5.02 -8.44
C ALA A 100 3.91 -6.28 -9.24
N ARG A 101 3.42 -7.46 -8.86
CA ARG A 101 3.66 -8.74 -9.58
C ARG A 101 2.37 -9.40 -10.10
N ARG A 102 1.23 -8.71 -10.00
CA ARG A 102 -0.11 -9.22 -10.30
C ARG A 102 -1.00 -8.09 -10.82
N ARG A 103 -0.72 -7.65 -12.05
CA ARG A 103 -1.45 -6.56 -12.72
C ARG A 103 -2.92 -6.89 -12.98
N ASP A 104 -3.26 -8.18 -13.05
CA ASP A 104 -4.63 -8.65 -13.12
C ASP A 104 -5.48 -8.22 -11.90
N LEU A 105 -4.84 -7.93 -10.76
CA LEU A 105 -5.53 -7.43 -9.56
C LEU A 105 -5.82 -5.91 -9.63
N ASN A 106 -5.26 -5.18 -10.60
CA ASN A 106 -5.50 -3.74 -10.76
C ASN A 106 -6.98 -3.44 -10.97
N THR A 107 -7.68 -4.25 -11.76
CA THR A 107 -9.11 -4.10 -12.05
C THR A 107 -9.93 -3.93 -10.78
N LYS A 108 -9.61 -4.71 -9.73
CA LYS A 108 -10.33 -4.63 -8.46
C LYS A 108 -10.18 -3.29 -7.77
N PHE A 109 -8.99 -2.68 -7.84
CA PHE A 109 -8.76 -1.34 -7.28
C PHE A 109 -9.36 -0.23 -8.17
N HIS A 110 -9.35 -0.40 -9.50
CA HIS A 110 -9.99 0.54 -10.42
C HIS A 110 -11.49 0.62 -10.21
N GLU A 111 -12.17 -0.52 -10.07
CA GLU A 111 -13.61 -0.59 -9.77
C GLU A 111 -13.99 0.16 -8.48
N LEU A 112 -13.07 0.23 -7.53
CA LEU A 112 -13.24 0.93 -6.25
C LEU A 112 -12.88 2.43 -6.31
N GLY A 113 -12.44 2.92 -7.47
CA GLY A 113 -12.08 4.32 -7.70
C GLY A 113 -10.76 4.73 -7.06
N ILE A 114 -9.77 3.84 -6.98
CA ILE A 114 -8.50 4.11 -6.28
C ILE A 114 -7.73 5.32 -6.85
N GLU A 115 -7.87 5.59 -8.15
CA GLU A 115 -7.11 6.64 -8.84
C GLU A 115 -7.41 8.03 -8.27
N SER A 116 -8.69 8.36 -8.07
CA SER A 116 -9.09 9.66 -7.51
C SER A 116 -8.60 9.82 -6.07
N ILE A 117 -8.60 8.73 -5.29
CA ILE A 117 -8.15 8.71 -3.90
C ILE A 117 -6.64 8.97 -3.82
N LEU A 118 -5.85 8.28 -4.65
CA LEU A 118 -4.40 8.48 -4.68
C LEU A 118 -4.01 9.86 -5.23
N ASN A 119 -4.73 10.38 -6.22
CA ASN A 119 -4.54 11.75 -6.69
C ASN A 119 -4.86 12.77 -5.58
N ARG A 120 -5.93 12.56 -4.81
CA ARG A 120 -6.22 13.41 -3.64
C ARG A 120 -5.12 13.32 -2.58
N SER A 121 -4.61 12.12 -2.30
CA SER A 121 -3.46 11.95 -1.41
C SER A 121 -2.23 12.67 -1.94
N TYR A 122 -2.03 12.72 -3.26
CA TYR A 122 -0.90 13.43 -3.88
C TYR A 122 -1.02 14.94 -3.69
N GLU A 123 -2.22 15.51 -3.85
CA GLU A 123 -2.47 16.93 -3.58
C GLU A 123 -2.09 17.32 -2.15
N LEU A 124 -2.44 16.47 -1.17
CA LEU A 124 -2.20 16.73 0.25
C LEU A 124 -0.74 16.48 0.67
N PHE A 125 -0.10 15.42 0.15
CA PHE A 125 1.17 14.91 0.68
C PHE A 125 2.30 14.79 -0.36
N SER A 126 2.18 15.46 -1.51
CA SER A 126 3.20 15.44 -2.58
C SER A 126 4.60 15.78 -2.08
N LYS A 127 4.72 16.71 -1.12
CA LYS A 127 6.01 17.14 -0.54
C LYS A 127 6.63 16.12 0.42
N ASP A 128 5.81 15.28 1.06
CA ASP A 128 6.27 14.35 2.10
C ASP A 128 6.60 12.97 1.53
N PHE A 129 5.70 12.41 0.71
CA PHE A 129 5.83 11.07 0.14
C PHE A 129 5.19 10.95 -1.25
N GLY A 130 5.22 12.04 -2.04
CA GLY A 130 4.69 12.06 -3.41
C GLY A 130 5.28 10.99 -4.33
N PHE A 131 6.54 10.59 -4.11
CA PHE A 131 7.17 9.49 -4.84
C PHE A 131 6.47 8.14 -4.58
N ASP A 132 6.10 7.84 -3.33
CA ASP A 132 5.41 6.61 -2.97
C ASP A 132 4.02 6.55 -3.62
N ILE A 133 3.33 7.69 -3.67
CA ILE A 133 1.99 7.82 -4.29
C ILE A 133 2.09 7.63 -5.80
N LYS A 134 3.02 8.33 -6.47
CA LYS A 134 3.27 8.16 -7.92
C LYS A 134 3.66 6.73 -8.26
N SER A 135 4.44 6.06 -7.39
CA SER A 135 4.81 4.66 -7.57
C SER A 135 3.59 3.74 -7.51
N ALA A 136 2.68 3.95 -6.54
CA ALA A 136 1.45 3.18 -6.45
C ALA A 136 0.55 3.40 -7.67
N LEU A 137 0.36 4.66 -8.10
CA LEU A 137 -0.41 4.99 -9.31
C LEU A 137 0.19 4.34 -10.57
N ARG A 138 1.51 4.35 -10.72
CA ARG A 138 2.20 3.69 -11.85
C ARG A 138 1.98 2.18 -11.86
N ASP A 139 2.13 1.52 -10.71
CA ASP A 139 1.99 0.06 -10.63
C ASP A 139 0.53 -0.39 -10.81
N LEU A 140 -0.42 0.50 -10.50
CA LEU A 140 -1.84 0.37 -10.85
C LEU A 140 -2.14 0.69 -12.33
N GLU A 141 -1.16 1.11 -13.13
CA GLU A 141 -1.36 1.53 -14.53
C GLU A 141 -2.33 2.73 -14.67
N CYS A 142 -2.44 3.56 -13.63
CA CYS A 142 -3.15 4.84 -13.68
C CYS A 142 -2.31 5.92 -14.38
N ASN A 143 -2.98 6.95 -14.91
CA ASN A 143 -2.31 8.08 -15.55
C ASN A 143 -1.55 8.94 -14.52
N VAL A 144 -0.23 8.78 -14.44
CA VAL A 144 0.63 9.62 -13.60
C VAL A 144 1.03 10.88 -14.36
N LYS A 145 0.61 12.06 -13.89
CA LYS A 145 1.26 13.32 -14.31
C LYS A 145 2.68 13.35 -13.73
N LEU A 146 3.65 12.99 -14.55
CA LEU A 146 5.06 13.12 -14.23
C LEU A 146 5.46 14.58 -14.34
N ASP A 147 5.43 15.32 -13.23
CA ASP A 147 6.20 16.57 -13.17
C ASP A 147 7.69 16.21 -13.24
N GLU A 148 8.30 16.42 -14.40
CA GLU A 148 9.73 16.23 -14.61
C GLU A 148 10.51 17.19 -13.71
N GLN A 149 11.15 16.67 -12.66
CA GLN A 149 12.00 17.46 -11.76
C GLN A 149 13.42 17.68 -12.32
N TRP A 150 13.71 17.27 -13.55
CA TRP A 150 15.05 17.36 -14.14
C TRP A 150 15.07 18.25 -15.39
N THR A 151 15.21 19.56 -15.19
CA THR A 151 15.69 20.44 -16.27
C THR A 151 17.21 20.29 -16.35
N GLY A 152 17.66 19.23 -17.03
CA GLY A 152 19.06 19.07 -17.38
C GLY A 152 19.51 20.23 -18.28
N LYS A 153 20.09 21.28 -17.70
CA LYS A 153 20.88 22.22 -18.48
C LYS A 153 22.16 21.48 -18.88
N GLY A 154 22.14 20.91 -20.07
CA GLY A 154 23.33 20.35 -20.70
C GLY A 154 24.40 21.42 -20.73
N ILE A 155 25.45 21.24 -19.94
CA ILE A 155 26.67 22.05 -20.04
C ILE A 155 27.33 21.57 -21.33
N GLN A 156 27.29 22.41 -22.37
CA GLN A 156 28.12 22.21 -23.55
C GLN A 156 29.58 22.31 -23.09
N LEU A 157 30.34 21.23 -23.28
CA LEU A 157 31.79 21.26 -23.14
C LEU A 157 32.33 21.86 -24.44
N GLU A 158 32.85 23.07 -24.36
CA GLU A 158 33.63 23.68 -25.44
C GLU A 158 34.99 22.94 -25.53
N HIS A 159 35.33 22.51 -26.75
CA HIS A 159 36.60 21.88 -27.11
C HIS A 159 37.66 22.92 -27.43
#